data_AF-X1EEJ1-F1
#
_entry.id   AF-X1EEJ1-F1
#
_cell.length_a   1.000
_cell.length_b   1.000
_cell.length_c   1.000
_cell.angle_alpha   90.00
_cell.angle_beta   90.00
_cell.angle_gamma   90.00
#
_symmetry.space_group_name_H-M   'P 1'
#
loop_
_entity.id
_entity.type
_entity.pdbx_description
1 polymer ?
#
loop_
_entity_poly.entity_id
_entity_poly.type
_entity_poly.pdbx_seq_one_letter_code
_entity_poly.pdbx_strand_id
1 'polypeptide(L)'
;MRITSIDIQEKQFHISLRGYNPEEVDTFLDAIAGELETLHKKNNDLERRLNEVELKRETGGEPTGGEPSEIRKIMETTLISAQKSAEEIIKAAKLESENIKIESEKKSDELVLKSQDEIREMLEDIQEIKKIQDKLNNSLTEIYNRLSSVLKTEKIYERPPAVEEDLSEKIVEEKEGVKGKHKEKKTESFADSEIADKFFDEENIV
;
A
#
# COMPACT_ATOMS: atom_id res chain seq x y z
N MET A 1 -23.46 77.31 -8.42
CA MET A 1 -24.65 77.78 -9.20
C MET A 1 -24.66 79.29 -9.25
N ARG A 2 -25.44 79.91 -10.16
CA ARG A 2 -25.56 81.38 -10.31
C ARG A 2 -26.75 82.02 -9.56
N ILE A 3 -27.65 81.21 -8.99
CA ILE A 3 -28.83 81.65 -8.24
C ILE A 3 -28.97 80.75 -7.01
N THR A 4 -29.24 81.34 -5.85
CA THR A 4 -29.46 80.66 -4.57
C THR A 4 -30.92 80.77 -4.13
N SER A 5 -31.36 79.96 -3.16
CA SER A 5 -32.73 80.03 -2.63
C SER A 5 -33.07 81.41 -2.06
N ILE A 6 -32.09 82.11 -1.49
CA ILE A 6 -32.28 83.47 -0.98
C ILE A 6 -32.45 84.49 -2.12
N ASP A 7 -31.73 84.31 -3.23
CA ASP A 7 -31.89 85.17 -4.41
C ASP A 7 -33.29 85.02 -5.05
N ILE A 8 -33.94 83.87 -4.88
CA ILE A 8 -35.32 83.62 -5.35
C ILE A 8 -36.33 84.30 -4.42
N GLN A 9 -36.13 84.22 -3.11
CA GLN A 9 -36.99 84.85 -2.10
C GLN A 9 -36.89 86.39 -2.13
N GLU A 10 -35.72 86.94 -2.40
CA GLU A 10 -35.50 88.39 -2.48
C GLU A 10 -35.84 88.97 -3.86
N LYS A 11 -36.29 88.14 -4.82
CA LYS A 11 -36.53 88.58 -6.20
C LYS A 11 -37.80 89.41 -6.31
N GLN A 12 -37.64 90.70 -6.56
CA GLN A 12 -38.77 91.59 -6.86
C GLN A 12 -39.07 91.66 -8.37
N PHE A 13 -40.34 91.54 -8.72
CA PHE A 13 -40.85 91.68 -10.09
C PHE A 13 -41.61 93.00 -10.26
N HIS A 14 -41.53 93.60 -11.44
CA HIS A 14 -42.28 94.82 -11.75
C HIS A 14 -43.70 94.46 -12.19
N ILE A 15 -44.69 95.20 -11.67
CA ILE A 15 -46.11 94.98 -11.99
C ILE A 15 -46.39 95.61 -13.36
N SER A 16 -47.06 94.86 -14.25
CA SER A 16 -47.51 95.33 -15.56
C SER A 16 -49.02 95.13 -15.71
N LEU A 17 -49.67 95.92 -16.58
CA LEU A 17 -51.14 95.94 -16.76
C LEU A 17 -51.73 94.57 -17.16
N ARG A 18 -50.91 93.61 -17.63
CA ARG A 18 -51.27 92.22 -17.92
C ARG A 18 -50.16 91.26 -17.45
N GLY A 19 -50.08 91.02 -16.14
CA GLY A 19 -49.12 90.10 -15.53
C GLY A 19 -49.77 88.90 -14.84
N TYR A 20 -48.94 87.99 -14.33
CA TYR A 20 -49.36 86.93 -13.43
C TYR A 20 -49.81 87.51 -12.07
N ASN A 21 -50.67 86.78 -11.35
CA ASN A 21 -51.11 87.15 -10.01
C ASN A 21 -49.91 87.10 -9.04
N PRO A 22 -49.56 88.21 -8.35
CA PRO A 22 -48.43 88.25 -7.42
C PRO A 22 -48.48 87.17 -6.34
N GLU A 23 -49.65 86.88 -5.76
CA GLU A 23 -49.78 85.89 -4.68
C GLU A 23 -49.50 84.45 -5.15
N GLU A 24 -49.94 84.12 -6.37
CA GLU A 24 -49.68 82.80 -6.98
C GLU A 24 -48.21 82.65 -7.36
N VAL A 25 -47.59 83.73 -7.84
CA VAL A 25 -46.16 83.76 -8.17
C VAL A 25 -45.33 83.62 -6.91
N ASP A 26 -45.65 84.34 -5.83
CA ASP A 26 -44.94 84.26 -4.55
C ASP A 26 -45.03 82.82 -3.98
N THR A 27 -46.23 82.23 -3.98
CA THR A 27 -46.42 80.84 -3.52
C THR A 27 -45.60 79.84 -4.35
N PHE A 28 -45.50 80.04 -5.66
CA PHE A 28 -44.69 79.20 -6.54
C PHE A 28 -43.19 79.39 -6.33
N LEU A 29 -42.74 80.63 -6.10
CA LEU A 29 -41.34 80.95 -5.82
C LEU A 29 -40.91 80.40 -4.45
N ASP A 30 -41.77 80.40 -3.44
CA ASP A 30 -41.53 79.75 -2.16
C ASP A 30 -41.33 78.24 -2.31
N ALA A 31 -42.18 77.58 -3.10
CA ALA A 31 -42.05 76.15 -3.38
C ALA A 31 -40.73 75.84 -4.13
N ILE A 32 -40.36 76.66 -5.12
CA ILE A 32 -39.08 76.51 -5.84
C ILE A 32 -37.90 76.76 -4.91
N ALA A 33 -37.94 77.79 -4.06
CA ALA A 33 -36.87 78.12 -3.13
C ALA A 33 -36.61 76.96 -2.16
N GLY A 34 -37.67 76.33 -1.64
CA GLY A 34 -37.59 75.16 -0.77
C GLY A 34 -37.03 73.91 -1.46
N GLU A 35 -37.45 73.64 -2.70
CA GLU A 35 -36.91 72.51 -3.48
C GLU A 35 -35.44 72.75 -3.85
N LEU A 36 -35.07 73.98 -4.21
CA LEU A 36 -33.69 74.35 -4.51
C LEU A 36 -32.79 74.21 -3.28
N GLU A 37 -33.28 74.57 -2.09
CA GLU A 37 -32.54 74.38 -0.84
C GLU A 37 -32.33 72.89 -0.53
N THR A 38 -33.36 72.08 -0.77
CA THR A 38 -33.29 70.62 -0.60
C THR A 38 -32.31 70.00 -1.58
N LEU A 39 -32.32 70.43 -2.84
CA LEU A 39 -31.37 70.00 -3.87
C LEU A 39 -29.94 70.39 -3.49
N HIS A 40 -29.74 71.60 -2.96
CA HIS A 40 -28.44 72.09 -2.52
C HIS A 40 -27.91 71.27 -1.34
N LYS A 41 -28.75 70.95 -0.35
CA LYS A 41 -28.39 70.05 0.76
C LYS A 41 -27.98 68.66 0.27
N LYS A 42 -28.74 68.09 -0.67
CA LYS A 42 -28.42 66.79 -1.28
C LYS A 42 -27.11 66.84 -2.06
N ASN A 43 -26.88 67.88 -2.86
CA ASN A 43 -25.65 68.03 -3.63
C ASN A 43 -24.43 68.15 -2.69
N ASN A 44 -24.52 68.95 -1.64
CA ASN A 44 -23.44 69.09 -0.66
C ASN A 44 -23.17 67.78 0.11
N ASP A 45 -24.21 67.01 0.46
CA ASP A 45 -24.00 65.70 1.09
C ASP A 45 -23.40 64.68 0.11
N LEU A 46 -23.81 64.71 -1.16
CA LEU A 46 -23.21 63.89 -2.21
C LEU A 46 -21.75 64.25 -2.46
N GLU A 47 -21.41 65.54 -2.57
CA GLU A 47 -20.03 66.02 -2.70
C GLU A 47 -19.20 65.64 -1.47
N ARG A 48 -19.76 65.76 -0.25
CA ARG A 48 -19.08 65.32 0.97
C ARG A 48 -18.82 63.81 0.98
N ARG A 49 -19.81 62.99 0.60
CA ARG A 49 -19.65 61.53 0.48
C ARG A 49 -18.66 61.16 -0.61
N LEU A 50 -18.67 61.88 -1.73
CA LEU A 50 -17.74 61.68 -2.83
C LEU A 50 -16.32 62.01 -2.39
N ASN A 51 -16.12 63.16 -1.74
CA ASN A 51 -14.82 63.52 -1.13
C ASN A 51 -14.40 62.53 -0.03
N GLU A 52 -15.33 62.01 0.77
CA GLU A 52 -15.02 61.00 1.79
C GLU A 52 -14.60 59.66 1.15
N VAL A 53 -15.26 59.25 0.06
CA VAL A 53 -14.91 58.04 -0.71
C VAL A 53 -13.60 58.23 -1.46
N GLU A 54 -13.36 59.41 -2.04
CA GLU A 54 -12.10 59.77 -2.70
C GLU A 54 -10.95 59.86 -1.72
N LEU A 55 -11.14 60.49 -0.56
CA LEU A 55 -10.15 60.51 0.50
C LEU A 55 -9.91 59.09 1.03
N LYS A 56 -10.95 58.26 1.20
CA LYS A 56 -10.78 56.84 1.55
C LYS A 56 -10.05 56.04 0.47
N ARG A 57 -10.21 56.38 -0.82
CA ARG A 57 -9.40 55.79 -1.89
C ARG A 57 -7.94 56.24 -1.78
N GLU A 58 -7.71 57.52 -1.51
CA GLU A 58 -6.38 58.14 -1.41
C GLU A 58 -5.63 57.73 -0.12
N THR A 59 -6.34 57.52 0.99
CA THR A 59 -5.75 57.17 2.30
C THR A 59 -5.95 55.70 2.71
N GLY A 60 -6.79 54.93 2.02
CA GLY A 60 -7.30 53.66 2.57
C GLY A 60 -7.76 52.57 1.59
N GLY A 61 -7.62 52.71 0.27
CA GLY A 61 -7.89 51.59 -0.62
C GLY A 61 -8.26 51.95 -2.05
N GLU A 62 -7.27 51.90 -2.92
CA GLU A 62 -7.45 51.37 -4.26
C GLU A 62 -6.15 50.70 -4.75
N PRO A 63 -6.10 49.37 -4.91
CA PRO A 63 -4.97 48.68 -5.53
C PRO A 63 -5.13 48.68 -7.06
N THR A 64 -5.17 49.87 -7.67
CA THR A 64 -5.25 50.03 -9.14
C THR A 64 -4.02 50.72 -9.74
N GLY A 65 -2.93 50.91 -8.97
CA GLY A 65 -1.71 51.54 -9.50
C GLY A 65 -0.36 51.20 -8.84
N GLY A 66 -0.33 50.69 -7.62
CA GLY A 66 0.85 50.23 -6.88
C GLY A 66 0.37 49.77 -5.51
N GLU A 67 0.46 48.52 -5.05
CA GLU A 67 1.63 47.67 -4.85
C GLU A 67 1.37 46.18 -5.18
N PRO A 68 1.54 45.79 -6.45
CA PRO A 68 1.58 44.39 -6.83
C PRO A 68 3.02 43.81 -6.85
N SER A 69 4.01 44.49 -6.27
CA SER A 69 5.41 44.03 -6.29
C SER A 69 5.71 43.02 -5.19
N GLU A 70 5.29 43.26 -3.94
CA GLU A 70 5.64 42.39 -2.81
C GLU A 70 4.96 41.02 -2.89
N ILE A 71 3.65 40.98 -3.16
CA ILE A 71 2.92 39.72 -3.33
C ILE A 71 3.48 38.93 -4.52
N ARG A 72 3.77 39.59 -5.65
CA ARG A 72 4.40 38.92 -6.81
C ARG A 72 5.80 38.40 -6.48
N LYS A 73 6.60 39.17 -5.75
CA LYS A 73 7.95 38.76 -5.31
C LYS A 73 7.88 37.61 -4.31
N ILE A 74 6.91 37.59 -3.41
CA ILE A 74 6.66 36.46 -2.49
C ILE A 74 6.22 35.23 -3.28
N MET A 75 5.31 35.37 -4.25
CA MET A 75 4.90 34.26 -5.11
C MET A 75 6.07 33.72 -5.94
N GLU A 76 6.87 34.58 -6.55
CA GLU A 76 8.06 34.20 -7.32
C GLU A 76 9.09 33.50 -6.45
N THR A 77 9.43 34.05 -5.27
CA THR A 77 10.34 33.41 -4.32
C THR A 77 9.79 32.09 -3.78
N THR A 78 8.48 32.00 -3.54
CA THR A 78 7.81 30.76 -3.11
C THR A 78 7.87 29.70 -4.22
N LEU A 79 7.61 30.07 -5.48
CA LEU A 79 7.70 29.16 -6.62
C LEU A 79 9.12 28.67 -6.84
N ILE A 80 10.11 29.56 -6.77
CA ILE A 80 11.53 29.19 -6.87
C ILE A 80 11.93 28.27 -5.71
N SER A 81 11.48 28.57 -4.49
CA SER A 81 11.75 27.72 -3.32
C SER A 81 11.09 26.35 -3.46
N ALA A 82 9.85 26.30 -3.94
CA ALA A 82 9.13 25.05 -4.18
C ALA A 82 9.82 24.21 -5.28
N GLN A 83 10.26 24.86 -6.37
CA GLN A 83 11.02 24.19 -7.42
C GLN A 83 12.34 23.65 -6.90
N LYS A 84 13.11 24.46 -6.17
CA LYS A 84 14.38 24.02 -5.56
C LYS A 84 14.17 22.86 -4.60
N SER A 85 13.13 22.92 -3.77
CA SER A 85 12.77 21.83 -2.87
C SER A 85 12.40 20.55 -3.64
N ALA A 86 11.63 20.67 -4.73
CA ALA A 86 11.31 19.53 -5.60
C ALA A 86 12.57 18.93 -6.24
N GLU A 87 13.49 19.76 -6.72
CA GLU A 87 14.78 19.32 -7.29
C GLU A 87 15.64 18.60 -6.24
N GLU A 88 15.70 19.11 -5.02
CA GLU A 88 16.40 18.47 -3.89
C GLU A 88 15.78 17.12 -3.54
N ILE A 89 14.45 17.01 -3.50
CA ILE A 89 13.73 15.75 -3.28
C ILE A 89 14.06 14.75 -4.39
N ILE A 90 14.00 15.16 -5.67
CA ILE A 90 14.32 14.28 -6.80
C ILE A 90 15.78 13.82 -6.73
N LYS A 91 16.71 14.71 -6.37
CA LYS A 91 18.13 14.37 -6.23
C LYS A 91 18.36 13.39 -5.08
N ALA A 92 17.73 13.61 -3.93
CA ALA A 92 17.82 12.71 -2.78
C ALA A 92 17.24 11.33 -3.12
N ALA A 93 16.06 11.28 -3.74
CA ALA A 93 15.42 10.03 -4.16
C ALA A 93 16.27 9.24 -5.17
N LYS A 94 16.95 9.93 -6.10
CA LYS A 94 17.87 9.27 -7.04
C LYS A 94 19.08 8.67 -6.33
N LEU A 95 19.70 9.43 -5.42
CA LEU A 95 20.87 8.96 -4.67
C LEU A 95 20.49 7.78 -3.75
N GLU A 96 19.34 7.86 -3.09
CA GLU A 96 18.80 6.76 -2.28
C GLU A 96 18.48 5.54 -3.12
N SER A 97 17.88 5.71 -4.31
CA SER A 97 17.65 4.61 -5.25
C SER A 97 18.94 3.95 -5.71
N GLU A 98 20.00 4.72 -5.98
CA GLU A 98 21.31 4.18 -6.33
C GLU A 98 21.93 3.41 -5.16
N ASN A 99 21.83 3.94 -3.94
CA ASN A 99 22.29 3.25 -2.73
C ASN A 99 21.55 1.93 -2.50
N ILE A 100 20.22 1.93 -2.61
CA ILE A 100 19.40 0.72 -2.48
C ILE A 100 19.80 -0.33 -3.52
N LYS A 101 20.07 0.11 -4.77
CA LYS A 101 20.53 -0.78 -5.83
C LYS A 101 21.89 -1.41 -5.48
N ILE A 102 22.86 -0.61 -5.06
CA ILE A 102 24.20 -1.09 -4.67
C ILE A 102 24.10 -2.05 -3.48
N GLU A 103 23.29 -1.72 -2.48
CA GLU A 103 23.09 -2.59 -1.31
C GLU A 103 22.42 -3.91 -1.70
N SER A 104 21.42 -3.87 -2.56
CA SER A 104 20.74 -5.06 -3.08
C SER A 104 21.67 -5.93 -3.91
N GLU A 105 22.50 -5.34 -4.77
CA GLU A 105 23.53 -6.04 -5.55
C GLU A 105 24.53 -6.72 -4.62
N LYS A 106 25.05 -6.00 -3.62
CA LYS A 106 25.98 -6.56 -2.63
C LYS A 106 25.35 -7.72 -1.86
N LYS A 107 24.10 -7.59 -1.43
CA LYS A 107 23.39 -8.64 -0.69
C LYS A 107 23.10 -9.86 -1.57
N SER A 108 22.80 -9.63 -2.85
CA SER A 108 22.65 -10.70 -3.84
C SER A 108 23.96 -11.45 -4.04
N ASP A 109 25.08 -10.73 -4.19
CA ASP A 109 26.40 -11.34 -4.35
C ASP A 109 26.80 -12.14 -3.10
N GLU A 110 26.54 -11.60 -1.91
CA GLU A 110 26.76 -12.30 -0.64
C GLU A 110 25.93 -13.58 -0.55
N LEU A 111 24.65 -13.54 -0.94
CA LEU A 111 23.77 -14.70 -0.94
C LEU A 111 24.25 -15.77 -1.93
N VAL A 112 24.72 -15.37 -3.12
CA VAL A 112 25.26 -16.28 -4.12
C VAL A 112 26.53 -16.94 -3.61
N LEU A 113 27.45 -16.19 -3.00
CA LEU A 113 28.68 -16.74 -2.41
C LEU A 113 28.35 -17.74 -1.30
N LYS A 114 27.44 -17.38 -0.39
CA LYS A 114 26.99 -18.28 0.67
C LYS A 114 26.39 -19.56 0.09
N SER A 115 25.53 -19.45 -0.93
CA SER A 115 24.93 -20.62 -1.59
C SER A 115 25.99 -21.49 -2.28
N GLN A 116 27.02 -20.89 -2.87
CA GLN A 116 28.13 -21.64 -3.47
C GLN A 116 28.96 -22.38 -2.43
N ASP A 117 29.18 -21.78 -1.25
CA ASP A 117 29.88 -22.44 -0.15
C ASP A 117 29.03 -23.59 0.43
N GLU A 118 27.72 -23.40 0.63
CA GLU A 118 26.79 -24.47 1.03
C GLU A 118 26.77 -25.62 0.02
N ILE A 119 26.78 -25.31 -1.29
CA ILE A 119 26.90 -26.34 -2.34
C ILE A 119 28.22 -27.10 -2.24
N ARG A 120 29.33 -26.39 -1.96
CA ARG A 120 30.65 -27.03 -1.81
C ARG A 120 30.64 -28.00 -0.62
N GLU A 121 30.11 -27.57 0.52
CA GLU A 121 29.97 -28.39 1.72
C GLU A 121 29.11 -29.64 1.44
N MET A 122 27.96 -29.48 0.81
CA MET A 122 27.11 -30.61 0.41
C MET A 122 27.83 -31.59 -0.54
N LEU A 123 28.65 -31.09 -1.46
CA LEU A 123 29.44 -31.95 -2.35
C LEU A 123 30.52 -32.73 -1.60
N GLU A 124 31.15 -32.11 -0.60
CA GLU A 124 32.10 -32.78 0.29
C GLU A 124 31.40 -33.88 1.11
N ASP A 125 30.24 -33.60 1.70
CA ASP A 125 29.42 -34.58 2.41
C ASP A 125 29.02 -35.77 1.52
N ILE A 126 28.59 -35.50 0.28
CA ILE A 126 28.27 -36.55 -0.70
C ILE A 126 29.49 -37.44 -0.96
N GLN A 127 30.69 -36.85 -1.07
CA GLN A 127 31.91 -37.64 -1.26
C GLN A 127 32.25 -38.48 -0.03
N GLU A 128 32.05 -37.96 1.18
CA GLU A 128 32.25 -38.74 2.41
C GLU A 128 31.27 -39.91 2.50
N ILE A 129 29.99 -39.68 2.22
CA ILE A 129 28.96 -40.73 2.20
C ILE A 129 29.33 -41.82 1.17
N LYS A 130 29.79 -41.44 -0.02
CA LYS A 130 30.26 -42.41 -1.03
C LYS A 130 31.45 -43.23 -0.53
N LYS A 131 32.43 -42.61 0.13
CA LYS A 131 33.56 -43.34 0.73
C LYS A 131 33.09 -44.34 1.79
N ILE A 132 32.09 -43.97 2.60
CA ILE A 132 31.48 -44.88 3.59
C ILE A 132 30.76 -46.04 2.89
N GLN A 133 29.98 -45.74 1.84
CA GLN A 133 29.30 -46.75 1.04
C GLN A 133 30.29 -47.76 0.44
N ASP A 134 31.39 -47.29 -0.15
CA ASP A 134 32.43 -48.15 -0.73
C ASP A 134 33.09 -49.03 0.33
N LYS A 135 33.42 -48.46 1.50
CA LYS A 135 33.97 -49.24 2.63
C LYS A 135 33.00 -50.34 3.08
N LEU A 136 31.71 -50.01 3.21
CA LEU A 136 30.69 -50.99 3.58
C LEU A 136 30.56 -52.10 2.53
N ASN A 137 30.48 -51.74 1.25
CA ASN A 137 30.39 -52.70 0.15
C ASN A 137 31.60 -53.66 0.11
N ASN A 138 32.80 -53.12 0.33
CA ASN A 138 34.02 -53.94 0.41
C ASN A 138 33.98 -54.90 1.60
N SER A 139 33.55 -54.43 2.78
CA SER A 139 33.39 -55.29 3.97
C SER A 139 32.33 -56.38 3.77
N LEU A 140 31.18 -56.05 3.17
CA LEU A 140 30.16 -57.03 2.81
C LEU A 140 30.68 -58.08 1.84
N THR A 141 31.46 -57.66 0.83
CA THR A 141 32.10 -58.58 -0.12
C THR A 141 33.10 -59.51 0.57
N GLU A 142 33.89 -58.98 1.50
CA GLU A 142 34.84 -59.78 2.30
C GLU A 142 34.10 -60.82 3.16
N ILE A 143 33.03 -60.40 3.86
CA ILE A 143 32.19 -61.29 4.66
C ILE A 143 31.56 -62.38 3.78
N TYR A 144 31.01 -62.01 2.61
CA TYR A 144 30.42 -62.95 1.66
C TYR A 144 31.45 -63.99 1.19
N ASN A 145 32.65 -63.56 0.83
CA ASN A 145 33.72 -64.46 0.41
C ASN A 145 34.15 -65.41 1.52
N ARG A 146 34.24 -64.92 2.76
CA ARG A 146 34.53 -65.73 3.94
C ARG A 146 33.44 -66.77 4.24
N LEU A 147 32.16 -66.38 4.14
CA LEU A 147 31.04 -67.32 4.30
C LEU A 147 31.03 -68.37 3.19
N SER A 148 31.25 -67.95 1.94
CA SER A 148 31.32 -68.86 0.79
C SER A 148 32.45 -69.87 0.92
N SER A 149 33.62 -69.46 1.44
CA SER A 149 34.73 -70.40 1.66
C SER A 149 34.43 -71.43 2.76
N VAL A 150 33.78 -71.03 3.86
CA VAL A 150 33.31 -71.96 4.91
C VAL A 150 32.32 -72.97 4.33
N LEU A 151 31.31 -72.51 3.59
CA LEU A 151 30.33 -73.42 2.97
C LEU A 151 30.96 -74.38 1.95
N LYS A 152 31.99 -73.94 1.21
CA LYS A 152 32.75 -74.83 0.30
C LYS A 152 33.56 -75.87 1.06
N THR A 153 34.09 -75.53 2.23
CA THR A 153 34.76 -76.51 3.11
C THR A 153 33.78 -77.45 3.80
N GLU A 154 32.49 -77.11 3.86
CA GLU A 154 31.44 -77.89 4.53
C GLU A 154 30.75 -78.94 3.63
N LYS A 155 31.40 -79.40 2.56
CA LYS A 155 31.01 -80.67 1.93
C LYS A 155 31.56 -81.83 2.77
N ILE A 156 30.73 -82.40 3.64
CA ILE A 156 30.46 -83.86 3.84
C ILE A 156 29.33 -83.97 4.89
N TYR A 157 28.09 -84.13 4.42
CA TYR A 157 27.12 -85.08 4.99
C TYR A 157 26.10 -85.36 3.89
N GLU A 158 26.36 -86.37 3.06
CA GLU A 158 25.31 -86.92 2.20
C GLU A 158 24.28 -87.58 3.11
N ARG A 159 23.10 -86.97 3.20
CA ARG A 159 21.97 -87.55 3.93
C ARG A 159 21.65 -88.91 3.31
N PRO A 160 21.69 -90.03 4.06
CA PRO A 160 21.30 -91.33 3.52
C PRO A 160 19.87 -91.28 2.98
N PRO A 161 19.55 -91.99 1.88
CA PRO A 161 18.22 -91.97 1.31
C PRO A 161 17.19 -92.44 2.35
N ALA A 162 16.09 -91.70 2.46
CA ALA A 162 15.01 -92.01 3.39
C ALA A 162 14.38 -93.36 3.02
N VAL A 163 14.26 -94.25 4.01
CA VAL A 163 13.43 -95.44 3.90
C VAL A 163 12.00 -94.97 4.14
N GLU A 164 11.13 -95.05 3.12
CA GLU A 164 9.70 -94.80 3.29
C GLU A 164 9.09 -95.97 4.07
N GLU A 165 8.81 -95.75 5.35
CA GLU A 165 7.98 -96.67 6.15
C GLU A 165 6.51 -96.33 5.86
N ASP A 166 5.79 -97.25 5.23
CA ASP A 166 4.40 -97.08 4.81
C ASP A 166 3.48 -97.04 6.04
N LEU A 167 3.13 -95.83 6.46
CA LEU A 167 2.26 -95.54 7.60
C LEU A 167 0.76 -95.65 7.26
N SER A 168 0.39 -96.15 6.08
CA SER A 168 -1.01 -96.24 5.63
C SER A 168 -1.89 -97.17 6.47
N GLU A 169 -1.32 -98.17 7.16
CA GLU A 169 -2.10 -99.09 8.02
C GLU A 169 -2.49 -98.48 9.38
N LYS A 170 -1.83 -97.42 9.86
CA LYS A 170 -2.16 -96.80 11.17
C LYS A 170 -3.30 -95.79 11.13
N ILE A 171 -3.72 -95.35 9.95
CA ILE A 171 -4.71 -94.25 9.80
C ILE A 171 -6.17 -94.74 9.89
N VAL A 172 -6.42 -96.07 9.85
CA VAL A 172 -7.79 -96.61 9.83
C VAL A 172 -8.42 -96.71 11.23
N GLU A 173 -7.65 -96.79 12.32
CA GLU A 173 -8.23 -96.93 13.67
C GLU A 173 -8.54 -95.61 14.39
N GLU A 174 -8.02 -94.46 13.95
CA GLU A 174 -8.20 -93.18 14.67
C GLU A 174 -9.37 -92.31 14.15
N LYS A 175 -10.18 -92.81 13.20
CA LYS A 175 -11.28 -92.03 12.60
C LYS A 175 -12.63 -92.05 13.35
N GLU A 176 -12.72 -92.65 14.53
CA GLU A 176 -13.93 -92.54 15.38
C GLU A 176 -13.82 -91.53 16.55
N GLY A 177 -12.70 -90.80 16.68
CA GLY A 177 -12.51 -89.80 17.73
C GLY A 177 -12.48 -88.37 17.20
N VAL A 178 -13.27 -87.48 17.80
CA VAL A 178 -13.08 -86.01 17.81
C VAL A 178 -13.72 -85.19 16.66
N LYS A 179 -15.02 -84.92 16.85
CA LYS A 179 -15.68 -83.68 16.40
C LYS A 179 -15.06 -82.46 17.10
N GLY A 180 -14.75 -81.37 16.38
CA GLY A 180 -14.43 -80.10 17.05
C GLY A 180 -13.96 -78.93 16.20
N LYS A 181 -14.91 -78.10 15.73
CA LYS A 181 -14.85 -76.63 15.51
C LYS A 181 -13.66 -76.02 14.74
N HIS A 182 -13.87 -75.74 13.46
CA HIS A 182 -13.22 -74.62 12.77
C HIS A 182 -13.96 -73.30 13.09
N LYS A 183 -13.24 -72.30 13.62
CA LYS A 183 -13.65 -70.88 13.55
C LYS A 183 -12.66 -70.16 12.65
N GLU A 184 -13.14 -69.70 11.50
CA GLU A 184 -12.48 -68.69 10.68
C GLU A 184 -12.39 -67.38 11.48
N LYS A 185 -11.20 -66.78 11.54
CA LYS A 185 -11.07 -65.35 11.86
C LYS A 185 -10.63 -64.63 10.60
N LYS A 186 -11.52 -63.71 10.17
CA LYS A 186 -11.37 -62.78 9.06
C LYS A 186 -10.16 -61.85 9.28
N THR A 187 -9.47 -61.56 8.19
CA THR A 187 -8.49 -60.47 8.05
C THR A 187 -9.20 -59.12 8.13
N GLU A 188 -8.81 -58.25 9.06
CA GLU A 188 -9.23 -56.85 9.06
C GLU A 188 -8.40 -56.04 8.05
N SER A 189 -9.10 -55.21 7.28
CA SER A 189 -8.57 -54.29 6.29
C SER A 189 -7.88 -53.12 7.00
N PHE A 190 -6.71 -52.70 6.50
CA PHE A 190 -5.87 -51.62 7.04
C PHE A 190 -6.51 -50.22 7.01
N ALA A 191 -7.74 -50.08 6.52
CA ALA A 191 -8.41 -48.80 6.34
C ALA A 191 -9.06 -48.23 7.62
N ASP A 192 -9.19 -49.01 8.69
CA ASP A 192 -9.85 -48.59 9.95
C ASP A 192 -8.85 -48.31 11.10
N SER A 193 -7.56 -48.12 10.83
CA SER A 193 -6.61 -47.71 11.89
C SER A 193 -6.53 -46.18 12.01
N GLU A 194 -6.61 -45.68 13.24
CA GLU A 194 -6.56 -44.26 13.68
C GLU A 194 -5.29 -43.47 13.28
N ILE A 195 -4.46 -43.99 12.38
CA ILE A 195 -3.20 -43.38 11.93
C ILE A 195 -3.41 -42.43 10.74
N ALA A 196 -4.54 -42.55 10.03
CA ALA A 196 -4.83 -41.74 8.84
C ALA A 196 -5.08 -40.24 9.14
N ASP A 197 -5.60 -39.91 10.32
CA ASP A 197 -5.94 -38.52 10.67
C ASP A 197 -4.74 -37.65 11.06
N LYS A 198 -3.54 -38.22 11.22
CA LYS A 198 -2.32 -37.45 11.58
C LYS A 198 -1.50 -36.98 10.39
N PHE A 199 -1.88 -37.32 9.16
CA PHE A 199 -1.10 -37.00 7.95
C PHE A 199 -1.63 -35.81 7.14
N PHE A 200 -2.78 -35.22 7.50
CA PHE A 200 -3.44 -34.16 6.73
C PHE A 200 -3.75 -32.86 7.50
N ASP A 201 -2.98 -32.54 8.55
CA ASP A 201 -3.06 -31.19 9.13
C ASP A 201 -2.30 -30.18 8.24
N GLU A 202 -3.03 -29.59 7.31
CA GLU A 202 -2.70 -28.38 6.56
C GLU A 202 -2.70 -27.15 7.49
N GLU A 203 -1.62 -26.89 8.23
CA GLU A 203 -1.41 -25.58 8.84
C GLU A 203 0.08 -25.31 9.14
N ASN A 204 0.92 -25.28 8.08
CA ASN A 204 2.23 -24.61 8.14
C ASN A 204 2.88 -24.44 6.76
N ILE A 205 2.27 -23.62 5.90
CA ILE A 205 2.99 -22.96 4.80
C ILE A 205 2.45 -21.53 4.68
N VAL A 206 3.15 -20.58 5.31
CA VAL A 206 3.17 -19.15 4.96
C VAL A 206 4.64 -18.75 4.86
#